data_AF-A0A970HWD8-F1
#
_entry.id   AF-A0A970HWD8-F1
#
_cell.length_a   1.000
_cell.length_b   1.000
_cell.length_c   1.000
_cell.angle_alpha   90.00
_cell.angle_beta   90.00
_cell.angle_gamma   90.00
#
_symmetry.space_group_name_H-M   'P 1'
#
loop_
_entity.id
_entity.type
_entity.pdbx_description
1 polymer ?
#
loop_
_entity_poly.entity_id
_entity_poly.type
_entity_poly.pdbx_seq_one_letter_code
_entity_poly.pdbx_strand_id
1 'polypeptide(L)'
;TVHGDTFMVLGTWAMAIPRGAAHPETAFKVIEYLSSPAAVQEIFNRLGYLNTNLTAVQNLDWSAVPDIGFFIRSIAEANRYGLPENIPNMSNVRSELTYAMRLAGRREATIPEALANAEARLNAQLREMLGPSN
;
A
#
# COMPACT_ATOMS: atom_id res chain seq x y z
N THR A 1 -18.72 2.79 -6.00
CA THR A 1 -18.06 3.97 -6.59
C THR A 1 -18.56 5.19 -5.86
N VAL A 2 -17.69 5.83 -5.08
CA VAL A 2 -17.95 7.16 -4.53
C VAL A 2 -17.51 8.15 -5.60
N HIS A 3 -18.45 8.94 -6.14
CA HIS A 3 -18.21 10.14 -6.95
C HIS A 3 -17.06 10.14 -7.96
N GLY A 4 -17.15 9.37 -9.06
CA GLY A 4 -16.34 9.58 -10.27
C GLY A 4 -14.80 9.44 -10.13
N ASP A 5 -14.29 9.29 -8.92
CA ASP A 5 -12.88 9.18 -8.63
C ASP A 5 -12.46 7.70 -8.63
N THR A 6 -11.50 7.37 -9.49
CA THR A 6 -10.87 6.05 -9.56
C THR A 6 -9.71 6.00 -8.58
N PHE A 7 -9.99 5.66 -7.31
CA PHE A 7 -8.95 5.45 -6.32
C PHE A 7 -8.52 3.98 -6.27
N MET A 8 -7.21 3.76 -6.31
CA MET A 8 -6.62 2.44 -6.09
C MET A 8 -5.60 2.54 -4.95
N VAL A 9 -5.76 1.67 -3.95
CA VAL A 9 -4.75 1.43 -2.93
C VAL A 9 -3.91 0.24 -3.39
N LEU A 10 -2.66 0.50 -3.75
CA LEU A 10 -1.71 -0.54 -4.12
C LEU A 10 -1.00 -1.03 -2.86
N GLY A 11 -1.19 -2.30 -2.49
CA GLY A 11 -0.26 -2.95 -1.57
C GLY A 11 1.09 -3.02 -2.25
N THR A 12 2.09 -2.31 -1.71
CA THR A 12 3.43 -2.27 -2.30
C THR A 12 4.42 -3.07 -1.48
N TRP A 13 5.47 -3.53 -2.14
CA TRP A 13 6.69 -3.97 -1.51
C TRP A 13 7.79 -3.00 -1.93
N ALA A 14 8.75 -2.77 -1.05
CA ALA A 14 9.88 -1.91 -1.31
C ALA A 14 11.15 -2.61 -0.86
N MET A 15 12.22 -2.40 -1.61
CA MET A 15 13.57 -2.74 -1.17
C MET A 15 14.16 -1.52 -0.49
N ALA A 16 14.76 -1.72 0.68
CA ALA A 16 15.43 -0.68 1.43
C ALA A 16 16.87 -1.10 1.72
N ILE A 17 17.78 -0.12 1.76
CA ILE A 17 19.16 -0.33 2.16
C ILE A 17 19.25 0.01 3.66
N PRO A 18 19.63 -0.93 4.53
CA PRO A 18 19.78 -0.66 5.95
C PRO A 18 20.78 0.47 6.21
N ARG A 19 20.48 1.31 7.21
CA ARG A 19 21.45 2.33 7.66
C ARG A 19 22.71 1.63 8.17
N GLY A 20 23.86 2.05 7.66
CA GLY A 20 25.16 1.47 8.05
C GLY A 20 25.50 0.15 7.34
N ALA A 21 24.78 -0.21 6.26
CA ALA A 21 25.20 -1.32 5.41
C ALA A 21 26.66 -1.14 4.96
N ALA A 22 27.42 -2.24 4.92
CA ALA A 22 28.84 -2.20 4.54
C ALA A 22 29.08 -1.86 3.06
N HIS A 23 28.11 -2.19 2.20
CA HIS A 23 28.18 -2.03 0.74
C HIS A 23 26.87 -1.45 0.16
N PRO A 24 26.47 -0.22 0.55
CA PRO A 24 25.20 0.36 0.14
C PRO A 24 25.11 0.58 -1.39
N GLU A 25 26.21 0.91 -2.06
CA GLU A 25 26.28 1.06 -3.51
C GLU A 25 26.02 -0.25 -4.25
N THR A 26 26.50 -1.37 -3.71
CA THR A 26 26.26 -2.70 -4.29
C THR A 26 24.79 -3.09 -4.11
N ALA A 27 24.22 -2.85 -2.91
CA ALA A 27 22.80 -3.06 -2.67
C ALA A 27 21.93 -2.20 -3.60
N PHE A 28 22.32 -0.96 -3.84
CA PHE A 28 21.61 -0.07 -4.78
C PHE A 28 21.60 -0.62 -6.21
N LYS A 29 22.73 -1.13 -6.72
CA LYS A 29 22.79 -1.75 -8.06
C LYS A 29 21.87 -2.96 -8.19
N VAL A 30 21.74 -3.76 -7.13
CA VAL A 30 20.79 -4.88 -7.11
C VAL A 30 19.35 -4.38 -7.19
N ILE A 31 19.02 -3.33 -6.43
CA ILE A 31 17.70 -2.69 -6.47
C ILE A 31 17.39 -2.14 -7.86
N GLU A 32 18.36 -1.47 -8.51
CA GLU A 32 18.23 -0.98 -9.88
C GLU A 32 17.98 -2.12 -10.87
N TYR A 33 18.78 -3.19 -10.79
CA TYR A 33 18.62 -4.36 -11.65
C TYR A 33 17.23 -5.00 -11.52
N LEU A 34 16.77 -5.23 -10.28
CA LEU A 34 15.46 -5.81 -9.99
C LEU A 34 14.28 -4.89 -10.37
N SER A 35 14.56 -3.61 -10.61
CA SER A 35 13.57 -2.62 -11.07
C SER A 35 13.62 -2.40 -12.58
N SER A 36 14.51 -3.08 -13.30
CA SER A 36 14.61 -3.02 -14.76
C SER A 36 13.42 -3.71 -15.44
N PRO A 37 13.01 -3.29 -16.66
CA PRO A 37 11.89 -3.92 -17.36
C PRO A 37 12.01 -5.44 -17.51
N ALA A 38 13.21 -5.95 -17.81
CA ALA A 38 13.46 -7.38 -17.96
C ALA A 38 13.27 -8.14 -16.65
N ALA A 39 13.81 -7.61 -15.53
CA ALA A 39 13.62 -8.25 -14.23
C ALA A 39 12.16 -8.20 -13.77
N VAL A 40 11.45 -7.10 -14.05
CA VAL A 40 10.02 -6.97 -13.74
C VAL A 40 9.20 -8.00 -14.52
N GLN A 41 9.48 -8.21 -15.81
CA GLN A 41 8.82 -9.25 -16.60
C GLN A 41 9.08 -10.64 -16.02
N GLU A 42 10.31 -10.94 -15.63
CA GLU A 42 10.66 -12.25 -15.07
C GLU A 42 9.99 -12.50 -13.71
N ILE A 43 9.95 -11.48 -12.84
CA ILE A 43 9.23 -11.52 -11.56
C ILE A 43 7.74 -11.78 -11.81
N PHE A 44 7.14 -11.09 -12.77
CA PHE A 44 5.75 -11.32 -13.14
C PHE A 44 5.51 -12.74 -13.65
N ASN A 45 6.33 -13.21 -14.60
CA ASN A 45 6.20 -14.54 -15.19
C ASN A 45 6.28 -15.66 -14.14
N ARG A 46 7.15 -15.51 -13.13
CA ARG A 46 7.39 -16.55 -12.11
C ARG A 46 6.46 -16.47 -10.92
N LEU A 47 6.15 -15.27 -10.46
CA LEU A 47 5.48 -15.04 -9.17
C LEU A 47 4.10 -14.40 -9.33
N GLY A 48 3.76 -13.88 -10.52
CA GLY A 48 2.57 -13.06 -10.73
C GLY A 48 2.64 -11.70 -10.05
N TYR A 49 3.83 -11.30 -9.57
CA TYR A 49 4.01 -10.05 -8.83
C TYR A 49 4.26 -8.89 -9.78
N LEU A 50 3.64 -7.75 -9.48
CA LEU A 50 3.83 -6.51 -10.21
C LEU A 50 4.78 -5.61 -9.42
N ASN A 51 5.80 -5.09 -10.11
CA ASN A 51 6.69 -4.07 -9.57
C ASN A 51 5.97 -2.70 -9.60
N THR A 52 6.35 -1.76 -8.74
CA THR A 52 5.78 -0.41 -8.72
C THR A 52 6.39 0.54 -9.76
N ASN A 53 7.41 0.11 -10.51
CA ASN A 53 7.93 0.84 -11.66
C ASN A 53 6.87 0.92 -12.76
N LEU A 54 6.19 2.08 -12.84
CA LEU A 54 5.07 2.30 -13.76
C LEU A 54 5.45 2.04 -15.21
N THR A 55 6.62 2.52 -15.65
CA THR A 55 7.09 2.32 -17.02
C THR A 55 7.27 0.84 -17.32
N ALA A 56 7.80 0.06 -16.38
CA ALA A 56 7.95 -1.38 -16.58
C ALA A 56 6.59 -2.09 -16.63
N VAL A 57 5.65 -1.73 -15.75
CA VAL A 57 4.30 -2.30 -15.71
C VAL A 57 3.49 -1.98 -16.98
N GLN A 58 3.62 -0.77 -17.52
CA GLN A 58 2.93 -0.37 -18.76
C GLN A 58 3.41 -1.14 -19.98
N ASN A 59 4.66 -1.61 -19.97
CA ASN A 59 5.28 -2.38 -21.06
C ASN A 59 5.33 -3.88 -20.79
N LEU A 60 4.68 -4.34 -19.72
CA LEU A 60 4.69 -5.72 -19.30
C LEU A 60 3.89 -6.58 -20.30
N ASP A 61 4.46 -7.69 -20.75
CA ASP A 61 3.74 -8.68 -21.52
C ASP A 61 2.92 -9.55 -20.58
N TRP A 62 1.61 -9.32 -20.58
CA TRP A 62 0.63 -10.07 -19.81
C TRP A 62 -0.28 -10.91 -20.73
N SER A 63 0.15 -11.20 -21.97
CA SER A 63 -0.61 -12.02 -22.92
C SER A 63 -0.92 -13.43 -22.38
N ALA A 64 -0.06 -13.97 -21.51
CA ALA A 64 -0.27 -15.23 -20.82
C ALA A 64 -1.38 -15.17 -19.74
N VAL A 65 -1.75 -13.98 -19.28
CA VAL A 65 -2.75 -13.74 -18.22
C VAL A 65 -3.67 -12.59 -18.63
N PRO A 66 -4.47 -12.73 -19.70
CA PRO A 66 -5.21 -11.62 -20.31
C PRO A 66 -6.17 -10.91 -19.34
N ASP A 67 -6.70 -11.62 -18.34
CA ASP A 67 -7.61 -11.07 -17.34
C ASP A 67 -6.97 -10.01 -16.45
N ILE A 68 -5.63 -10.02 -16.29
CA ILE A 68 -4.94 -8.97 -15.51
C ILE A 68 -4.95 -7.62 -16.24
N GLY A 69 -5.26 -7.60 -17.53
CA GLY A 69 -5.28 -6.37 -18.33
C GLY A 69 -6.22 -5.30 -17.75
N PHE A 70 -7.33 -5.68 -17.12
CA PHE A 70 -8.19 -4.72 -16.41
C PHE A 70 -7.44 -4.03 -15.25
N PHE A 71 -6.73 -4.81 -14.44
CA PHE A 71 -5.94 -4.30 -13.32
C PHE A 71 -4.80 -3.39 -13.81
N ILE A 72 -4.04 -3.81 -14.83
CA ILE A 72 -2.96 -3.01 -15.41
C ILE A 72 -3.47 -1.67 -15.94
N ARG A 73 -4.60 -1.67 -16.68
CA ARG A 73 -5.25 -0.43 -17.14
C ARG A 73 -5.68 0.47 -15.97
N SER A 74 -6.26 -0.11 -14.93
CA SER A 74 -6.66 0.67 -13.77
C SER A 74 -5.49 1.33 -13.03
N ILE A 75 -4.28 0.76 -13.05
CA ILE A 75 -3.07 1.40 -12.49
C ILE A 75 -2.66 2.66 -13.28
N ALA A 76 -2.91 2.66 -14.60
CA ALA A 76 -2.61 3.78 -15.47
C ALA A 76 -3.61 4.93 -15.32
N GLU A 77 -4.86 4.60 -14.97
CA GLU A 77 -5.99 5.54 -14.89
C GLU A 77 -6.31 6.02 -13.46
N ALA A 78 -5.84 5.31 -12.43
CA ALA A 78 -6.18 5.62 -11.05
C ALA A 78 -5.45 6.87 -10.54
N ASN A 79 -6.19 7.71 -9.82
CA ASN A 79 -5.61 8.70 -8.93
C ASN A 79 -4.94 7.95 -7.78
N ARG A 80 -3.60 7.99 -7.74
CA ARG A 80 -2.82 7.28 -6.72
C ARG A 80 -2.87 8.05 -5.42
N TYR A 81 -3.46 7.44 -4.40
CA TYR A 81 -3.26 7.91 -3.04
C TYR A 81 -2.01 7.24 -2.48
N GLY A 82 -1.03 8.04 -2.06
CA GLY A 82 0.09 7.52 -1.30
C GLY A 82 -0.46 6.85 -0.04
N LEU A 83 -0.12 5.57 0.16
CA LEU A 83 -0.41 4.92 1.42
C LEU A 83 0.25 5.75 2.53
N PRO A 84 -0.46 6.15 3.60
CA PRO A 84 0.14 6.92 4.68
C PRO A 84 1.11 6.08 5.54
N GLU A 85 1.56 4.92 5.04
CA GLU A 85 2.27 3.83 5.72
C GLU A 85 3.54 4.24 6.47
N ASN A 86 4.06 5.45 6.24
CA ASN A 86 5.20 6.00 6.98
C ASN A 86 4.83 6.78 8.26
N ILE A 87 3.55 6.86 8.65
CA ILE A 87 3.18 7.40 9.96
C ILE A 87 3.31 6.25 10.99
N PRO A 88 4.04 6.43 12.11
CA PRO A 88 4.30 5.40 13.13
C PRO A 88 3.07 4.66 13.69
N ASN A 89 1.86 5.16 13.44
CA ASN A 89 0.61 4.62 13.97
C ASN A 89 -0.31 3.96 12.90
N MET A 90 0.13 3.83 11.64
CA MET A 90 -0.76 3.36 10.56
C MET A 90 -1.31 1.93 10.75
N SER A 91 -0.55 1.04 11.37
CA SER A 91 -1.03 -0.31 11.70
C SER A 91 -2.24 -0.25 12.62
N ASN A 92 -2.21 0.65 13.61
CA ASN A 92 -3.32 0.85 14.54
C ASN A 92 -4.50 1.51 13.83
N VAL A 93 -4.26 2.52 12.99
CA VAL A 93 -5.32 3.13 12.14
C VAL A 93 -6.03 2.06 11.30
N ARG A 94 -5.27 1.18 10.63
CA ARG A 94 -5.84 0.09 9.82
C ARG A 94 -6.66 -0.88 10.67
N SER A 95 -6.15 -1.25 11.84
CA SER A 95 -6.81 -2.17 12.76
C SER A 95 -8.13 -1.59 13.27
N GLU A 96 -8.12 -0.32 13.65
CA GLU A 96 -9.30 0.38 14.17
C GLU A 96 -10.37 0.62 13.09
N LEU A 97 -9.97 1.00 11.88
CA LEU A 97 -10.89 1.10 10.74
C LEU A 97 -11.49 -0.26 10.37
N THR A 98 -10.69 -1.32 10.38
CA THR A 98 -11.18 -2.69 10.12
C THR A 98 -12.21 -3.11 11.16
N TYR A 99 -11.95 -2.81 12.43
CA TYR A 99 -12.88 -3.07 13.52
C TYR A 99 -14.17 -2.25 13.37
N ALA A 100 -14.07 -0.95 13.06
CA ALA A 100 -15.23 -0.08 12.84
C ALA A 100 -16.11 -0.58 11.67
N MET A 101 -15.50 -0.95 10.55
CA MET A 101 -16.22 -1.55 9.41
C MET A 101 -16.92 -2.85 9.81
N ARG A 102 -16.30 -3.66 10.66
CA ARG A 102 -16.90 -4.90 11.17
C ARG A 102 -18.13 -4.62 12.03
N LEU A 103 -18.07 -3.65 12.95
CA LEU A 103 -19.22 -3.25 13.78
C LEU A 103 -20.39 -2.77 12.91
N ALA A 104 -20.10 -1.90 11.94
CA ALA A 104 -21.10 -1.39 11.01
C ALA A 104 -21.71 -2.52 10.15
N GLY A 105 -20.87 -3.40 9.60
CA GLY A 105 -21.31 -4.53 8.79
C GLY A 105 -22.18 -5.53 9.55
N ARG A 106 -21.94 -5.69 10.86
CA ARG A 106 -22.75 -6.53 11.76
C ARG A 106 -23.96 -5.80 12.36
N ARG A 107 -24.12 -4.51 12.06
CA ARG A 107 -25.17 -3.63 12.63
C ARG A 107 -25.10 -3.50 14.15
N GLU A 108 -23.91 -3.68 14.73
CA GLU A 108 -23.64 -3.48 16.16
C GLU A 108 -23.44 -1.99 16.49
N ALA A 109 -23.15 -1.17 15.47
CA ALA A 109 -23.09 0.29 15.55
C ALA A 109 -23.44 0.90 14.17
N THR A 110 -23.89 2.15 14.13
CA THR A 110 -23.96 2.91 12.88
C THR A 110 -22.55 3.29 12.38
N ILE A 111 -22.42 3.65 11.09
CA ILE A 111 -21.14 4.10 10.54
C ILE A 111 -20.56 5.30 11.34
N PRO A 112 -21.33 6.37 11.64
CA PRO A 112 -20.81 7.49 12.42
C PRO A 112 -20.34 7.07 13.82
N GLU A 113 -21.10 6.22 14.53
CA GLU A 113 -20.71 5.73 15.87
C GLU A 113 -19.44 4.87 15.81
N ALA A 114 -19.34 3.96 14.84
CA ALA A 114 -18.18 3.10 14.68
C ALA A 114 -16.91 3.92 14.38
N LEU A 115 -17.02 4.96 13.55
CA LEU A 115 -15.92 5.88 13.24
C LEU A 115 -15.52 6.73 14.46
N ALA A 116 -16.49 7.31 15.18
CA ALA A 116 -16.22 8.09 16.39
C ALA A 116 -15.48 7.25 17.45
N ASN A 117 -15.88 5.98 17.60
CA ASN A 117 -15.23 5.04 18.51
C ASN A 117 -13.79 4.70 18.08
N ALA A 118 -13.55 4.52 16.78
CA ALA A 118 -12.20 4.30 16.25
C ALA A 118 -11.30 5.52 16.48
N GLU A 119 -11.80 6.72 16.20
CA GLU A 119 -11.08 7.98 16.44
C GLU A 119 -10.71 8.15 17.92
N ALA A 120 -11.66 7.91 18.83
CA ALA A 120 -11.42 8.01 20.27
C ALA A 120 -10.30 7.06 20.74
N ARG A 121 -10.26 5.82 20.24
CA ARG A 121 -9.21 4.84 20.57
C ARG A 121 -7.86 5.23 19.98
N LEU A 122 -7.82 5.69 18.73
CA LEU A 122 -6.59 6.16 18.09
C LEU A 122 -5.99 7.37 18.82
N ASN A 123 -6.83 8.32 19.23
CA ASN A 123 -6.40 9.48 20.01
C ASN A 123 -5.92 9.12 21.41
N ALA A 124 -6.46 8.06 22.03
CA ALA A 124 -5.95 7.53 23.29
C ALA A 124 -4.54 6.93 23.12
N GLN A 125 -4.35 6.08 22.11
CA GLN A 125 -3.05 5.47 21.79
C GLN A 125 -1.99 6.53 21.44
N LEU A 126 -2.35 7.54 20.64
CA LEU A 126 -1.43 8.61 20.27
C LEU A 126 -0.94 9.38 21.50
N ARG A 127 -1.84 9.68 22.45
CA ARG A 127 -1.46 10.34 23.71
C ARG A 127 -0.51 9.50 24.56
N GLU A 128 -0.72 8.18 24.59
CA GLU A 128 0.19 7.26 25.28
C GLU A 128 1.59 7.24 24.63
N MET A 129 1.64 7.18 23.29
CA MET A 129 2.91 7.16 22.54
C MET A 129 3.71 8.46 22.64
N LEU A 130 3.03 9.60 22.65
CA LEU A 130 3.68 10.91 22.71
C LEU A 130 4.12 11.31 24.13
N GLY A 131 3.61 10.61 25.14
CA GLY A 131 3.84 10.95 26.55
C GLY A 131 3.19 12.29 26.95
N PRO A 132 3.39 12.74 28.20
CA PRO A 132 2.96 14.07 28.60
C PRO A 132 3.74 15.13 27.81
N SER A 133 3.02 16.07 27.18
CA SER A 133 3.63 17.24 26.56
C SER A 133 4.35 18.07 27.64
N ASN A 134 5.68 18.16 27.56
CA ASN A 134 6.46 19.11 28.35
C ASN A 134 6.23 20.55 27.88
#